data_AF-A0A2H4GZD1-F1
#
_entry.id   AF-A0A2H4GZD1-F1
#
_cell.length_a   1.000
_cell.length_b   1.000
_cell.length_c   1.000
_cell.angle_alpha   90.00
_cell.angle_beta   90.00
_cell.angle_gamma   90.00
#
_symmetry.space_group_name_H-M   'P 1'
#
loop_
_entity.id
_entity.type
_entity.pdbx_description
1 polymer ?
#
loop_
_entity_poly.entity_id
_entity_poly.type
_entity_poly.pdbx_seq_one_letter_code
_entity_poly.pdbx_strand_id
1 'polypeptide(L)' 'ELVKWLWGGFSVDNATLTRFFALHFLLPFIIAAMVMVHLLFLHQTGSSNPLGLNSNFDKIPFHPYFSI' A
#
# COMPACT_ATOMS: atom_id res chain seq x y z
N GLU A 1 -16.06 -10.38 -23.01
CA GLU A 1 -15.81 -8.94 -23.25
C GLU A 1 -14.73 -8.32 -22.36
N LEU A 2 -14.83 -8.32 -21.02
CA LEU A 2 -13.80 -7.70 -20.14
C LEU A 2 -12.37 -8.21 -20.37
N VAL A 3 -12.21 -9.53 -20.55
CA VAL A 3 -10.90 -10.17 -20.82
C VAL A 3 -10.29 -9.67 -22.13
N LYS A 4 -11.10 -9.62 -23.19
CA LYS A 4 -10.67 -9.10 -24.50
C LYS A 4 -10.31 -7.61 -24.42
N TRP A 5 -11.05 -6.84 -23.64
CA TRP A 5 -10.73 -5.43 -23.38
C TRP A 5 -9.37 -5.28 -22.70
N LEU A 6 -9.11 -6.08 -21.66
CA LEU A 6 -7.84 -6.07 -20.92
C LEU A 6 -6.66 -6.44 -21.84
N TRP A 7 -6.77 -7.54 -22.57
CA TRP A 7 -5.75 -7.99 -23.52
C TRP A 7 -5.63 -7.09 -24.77
N GLY A 8 -6.67 -6.35 -25.10
CA GLY A 8 -6.71 -5.55 -26.33
C GLY A 8 -6.80 -6.41 -27.59
N GLY A 9 -7.31 -7.63 -27.48
CA GLY A 9 -7.37 -8.62 -28.55
C GLY A 9 -7.99 -9.94 -28.11
N PHE A 10 -7.95 -10.94 -28.98
CA PHE A 10 -8.48 -12.29 -28.69
C PHE A 10 -7.50 -13.18 -27.91
N SER A 11 -6.22 -12.82 -27.89
CA SER A 11 -5.14 -13.49 -27.16
C SER A 11 -4.25 -12.47 -26.47
N VAL A 12 -3.38 -12.95 -25.58
CA VAL A 12 -2.30 -12.13 -25.00
C VAL A 12 -1.26 -11.84 -26.08
N ASP A 13 -0.94 -10.57 -26.29
CA ASP A 13 -0.02 -10.12 -27.33
C ASP A 13 0.67 -8.79 -26.92
N ASN A 14 1.40 -8.14 -27.83
CA ASN A 14 2.16 -6.92 -27.61
C ASN A 14 1.31 -5.77 -26.99
N ALA A 15 0.03 -5.67 -27.38
CA ALA A 15 -0.90 -4.72 -26.78
C ALA A 15 -1.08 -4.95 -25.27
N THR A 16 -1.18 -6.22 -24.85
CA THR A 16 -1.24 -6.60 -23.42
C THR A 16 0.05 -6.23 -22.70
N LEU A 17 1.21 -6.59 -23.27
CA LEU A 17 2.51 -6.36 -22.64
C LEU A 17 2.78 -4.86 -22.39
N THR A 18 2.51 -4.02 -23.38
CA THR A 18 2.71 -2.56 -23.28
C THR A 18 1.81 -1.95 -22.21
N ARG A 19 0.54 -2.39 -22.12
CA ARG A 19 -0.39 -1.93 -21.09
C ARG A 19 0.02 -2.40 -19.70
N PHE A 20 0.45 -3.64 -19.57
CA PHE A 20 0.87 -4.21 -18.29
C PHE A 20 2.13 -3.53 -17.77
N PHE A 21 3.07 -3.17 -18.64
CA PHE A 21 4.21 -2.35 -18.27
C PHE A 21 3.76 -0.98 -17.74
N ALA A 22 2.87 -0.27 -18.45
CA ALA A 22 2.38 1.03 -18.01
C ALA A 22 1.63 0.96 -16.66
N LEU A 23 0.78 -0.06 -16.47
CA LEU A 23 0.08 -0.30 -15.20
C LEU A 23 1.06 -0.66 -14.08
N HIS A 24 2.00 -1.56 -14.34
CA HIS A 24 3.02 -1.95 -13.36
C HIS A 24 3.92 -0.78 -12.99
N PHE A 25 4.23 0.12 -13.91
CA PHE A 25 4.97 1.33 -13.62
C PHE A 25 4.17 2.29 -12.73
N LEU A 26 2.86 2.44 -12.98
CA LEU A 26 2.00 3.35 -12.23
C LEU A 26 1.64 2.83 -10.83
N LEU A 27 1.39 1.52 -10.69
CA LEU A 27 0.86 0.91 -9.46
C LEU A 27 1.72 1.16 -8.20
N PRO A 28 3.07 1.08 -8.24
CA PRO A 28 3.92 1.39 -7.09
C PRO A 28 3.69 2.80 -6.53
N PHE A 29 3.42 3.80 -7.38
CA PHE A 29 3.14 5.17 -6.94
C PHE A 29 1.77 5.28 -6.26
N ILE A 30 0.76 4.58 -6.80
CA ILE A 30 -0.56 4.48 -6.16
C ILE A 30 -0.43 3.80 -4.80
N ILE A 31 0.33 2.70 -4.71
CA ILE A 31 0.58 1.99 -3.45
C ILE A 31 1.32 2.89 -2.46
N ALA A 32 2.33 3.65 -2.89
CA ALA A 32 3.04 4.60 -2.04
C ALA A 32 2.09 5.66 -1.46
N ALA A 33 1.19 6.22 -2.29
CA ALA A 33 0.16 7.15 -1.82
C ALA A 33 -0.80 6.50 -0.80
N MET A 34 -1.22 5.26 -1.06
CA MET A 34 -2.07 4.50 -0.13
C MET A 34 -1.36 4.18 1.18
N VAL A 35 -0.05 3.91 1.16
CA VAL A 35 0.77 3.72 2.38
C VAL A 35 0.80 5.00 3.20
N MET A 36 0.92 6.17 2.58
CA MET A 36 0.86 7.45 3.31
C MET A 36 -0.51 7.68 3.98
N VAL A 37 -1.61 7.39 3.26
CA VAL A 37 -2.97 7.47 3.83
C VAL A 37 -3.14 6.47 4.98
N HIS A 38 -2.65 5.25 4.81
CA HIS A 38 -2.66 4.22 5.86
C HIS A 38 -1.90 4.70 7.12
N LEU A 39 -0.69 5.24 6.95
CA LEU A 39 0.12 5.75 8.06
C LEU A 39 -0.51 6.98 8.71
N LEU A 40 -1.20 7.84 7.96
CA LEU A 40 -1.94 8.97 8.52
C LEU A 40 -3.03 8.50 9.50
N PHE A 41 -3.83 7.51 9.12
CA PHE A 41 -4.86 6.97 10.01
C PHE A 41 -4.27 6.22 11.19
N LEU A 42 -3.19 5.45 10.99
CA LEU A 42 -2.45 4.83 12.09
C LEU A 42 -1.91 5.88 13.08
N HIS A 43 -1.44 7.02 12.58
CA HIS A 43 -0.90 8.10 13.42
C HIS A 43 -1.99 8.77 14.28
N GLN A 44 -3.24 8.82 13.81
CA GLN A 44 -4.35 9.39 14.57
C GLN A 44 -4.72 8.56 15.82
N THR A 45 -4.64 7.23 15.73
CA THR A 45 -4.99 6.33 16.86
C THR A 45 -3.77 5.84 17.64
N GLY A 46 -2.61 5.78 16.99
CA GLY A 46 -1.43 5.07 17.47
C GLY A 46 -1.53 3.54 17.27
N SER A 47 -0.42 2.85 17.53
CA SER A 47 -0.35 1.38 17.50
C SER A 47 -1.08 0.76 18.69
N SER A 48 -1.71 -0.39 18.45
CA SER A 48 -2.16 -1.29 19.52
C SER A 48 -0.97 -2.00 20.19
N ASN A 49 -1.22 -2.76 21.25
CA ASN A 49 -0.22 -3.56 21.97
C ASN A 49 -0.71 -5.00 22.18
N PRO A 50 0.20 -5.96 22.49
CA PRO A 50 -0.14 -7.38 22.60
C PRO A 50 -1.22 -7.72 23.63
N LEU A 51 -1.40 -6.87 24.65
CA LEU A 51 -2.43 -7.06 25.67
C LEU A 51 -3.80 -6.50 25.26
N GLY A 52 -3.86 -5.73 24.17
CA GLY A 52 -5.09 -5.09 23.70
C GLY A 52 -5.64 -4.02 24.65
N LEU A 53 -4.87 -3.62 25.65
CA LEU A 53 -5.26 -2.59 26.63
C LEU A 53 -4.91 -1.19 26.11
N ASN A 54 -5.41 -0.14 26.74
CA ASN A 54 -5.00 1.23 26.40
C ASN A 54 -3.49 1.41 26.69
N SER A 55 -2.69 1.95 25.76
CA SER A 55 -1.24 2.14 25.97
C SER A 55 -0.86 3.55 26.45
N ASN A 56 -1.82 4.46 26.65
CA ASN A 56 -1.55 5.87 26.95
C ASN A 56 -0.86 6.12 28.31
N PHE A 57 -0.94 5.17 29.25
CA PHE A 57 -0.29 5.29 30.55
C PHE A 57 1.22 5.01 30.52
N ASP A 58 1.72 4.35 29.46
CA ASP A 58 3.12 3.98 29.33
C ASP A 58 3.57 4.04 27.86
N LYS A 59 3.82 5.26 27.38
CA LYS A 59 4.38 5.50 26.04
C LYS A 59 5.85 5.85 26.14
N ILE A 60 6.64 5.22 25.28
CA ILE A 60 8.04 5.57 25.01
C ILE A 60 8.15 6.23 23.62
N PRO A 61 9.14 7.12 23.40
CA PRO A 61 9.33 7.75 22.10
C PRO A 61 9.74 6.73 21.02
N PHE A 62 9.47 7.04 19.76
CA PHE A 62 9.84 6.14 18.64
C PHE A 62 11.36 6.02 18.48
N HIS A 63 12.09 7.14 18.54
CA HIS A 63 13.56 7.16 18.60
C HIS A 63 14.01 7.33 20.06
N PRO A 64 15.02 6.57 20.56
CA PRO A 64 15.87 5.60 19.86
C PRO A 64 15.34 4.15 19.88
N TYR A 65 14.16 3.90 20.46
CA TYR A 65 13.73 2.54 20.81
C TYR A 65 13.31 1.68 19.60
N PHE A 66 12.71 2.29 18.58
CA PHE A 66 12.15 1.61 17.39
C PHE A 66 12.76 2.09 16.07
N SER A 67 13.73 3.00 16.12
CA SER A 67 14.46 3.51 14.96
C SER A 67 15.96 3.27 15.12
N ILE A 68 16.66 3.04 14.01
CA ILE A 68 18.12 2.98 13.92
C ILE A 68 18.69 4.40 13.84
#